data_AF-A0A420U0F2-F1
#
_entry.id   AF-A0A420U0F2-F1
#
_cell.length_a   1.000
_cell.length_b   1.000
_cell.length_c   1.000
_cell.angle_alpha   90.00
_cell.angle_beta   90.00
_cell.angle_gamma   90.00
#
_symmetry.space_group_name_H-M   'P 1'
#
loop_
_entity.id
_entity.type
_entity.pdbx_description
1 polymer ?
#
loop_
_entity_poly.entity_id
_entity_poly.type
_entity_poly.pdbx_seq_one_letter_code
_entity_poly.pdbx_strand_id
1 'polypeptide(L)'
;MRPRTPHIDIKQGLSIIVKGWGGEEKLKNGDKTIASAIAGTAAGSVGGLIRGPKNILPAMFVFTIVGAGGQMIANRMATRKPKVHDEKESFWSRWSPLKKLTDQEYRDMMSEKMLRIDADIALIDDRIAELKKQTEAEELKGSST
;
A
#
# COMPACT_ATOMS: atom_id res chain seq x y z
N MET A 1 -5.61 -54.99 -7.98
CA MET A 1 -4.60 -53.92 -8.18
C MET A 1 -5.31 -52.64 -8.57
N ARG A 2 -5.21 -51.56 -7.78
CA ARG A 2 -5.76 -50.24 -8.17
C ARG A 2 -4.69 -49.45 -8.94
N PRO A 3 -5.05 -48.78 -10.05
CA PRO A 3 -4.09 -47.96 -10.78
C PRO A 3 -3.68 -46.75 -9.91
N ARG A 4 -2.36 -46.51 -9.78
CA ARG A 4 -1.83 -45.27 -9.22
C ARG A 4 -2.20 -44.15 -10.18
N THR A 5 -2.99 -43.20 -9.71
CA THR A 5 -3.20 -41.93 -10.39
C THR A 5 -1.86 -41.19 -10.49
N PRO A 6 -1.47 -40.66 -11.67
CA PRO A 6 -0.27 -39.84 -11.77
C PRO A 6 -0.52 -38.55 -10.98
N HIS A 7 0.20 -38.39 -9.87
CA HIS A 7 0.26 -37.11 -9.17
C HIS A 7 1.04 -36.16 -10.08
N ILE A 8 0.31 -35.30 -10.80
CA ILE A 8 0.90 -34.18 -11.53
C ILE A 8 1.47 -33.26 -10.46
N ASP A 9 2.78 -33.35 -10.27
CA ASP A 9 3.51 -32.56 -9.31
C ASP A 9 3.52 -31.11 -9.80
N ILE A 10 2.60 -30.30 -9.26
CA ILE A 10 2.38 -28.89 -9.60
C ILE A 10 3.69 -28.08 -9.50
N LYS A 11 4.65 -28.54 -8.67
CA LYS A 11 5.97 -27.90 -8.53
C LYS A 11 6.81 -28.02 -9.80
N GLN A 12 6.64 -29.10 -10.57
CA GLN A 12 7.36 -29.31 -11.82
C GLN A 12 6.84 -28.36 -12.91
N GLY A 13 5.52 -28.17 -12.98
CA GLY A 13 4.90 -27.22 -13.91
C GLY A 13 5.37 -25.79 -13.68
N LEU A 14 5.37 -25.34 -12.42
CA LEU A 14 5.86 -24.00 -12.06
C LEU A 14 7.34 -23.81 -12.41
N SER A 15 8.18 -24.82 -12.17
CA SER A 15 9.61 -24.79 -12.50
C SER A 15 9.85 -24.67 -14.01
N ILE A 16 9.06 -25.35 -14.83
CA ILE A 16 9.14 -25.28 -16.29
C ILE A 16 8.69 -23.89 -16.80
N ILE A 17 7.63 -23.31 -16.21
CA ILE A 17 7.17 -21.95 -16.55
C ILE A 17 8.24 -20.92 -16.16
N VAL A 18 8.82 -21.02 -14.96
CA VAL A 18 9.89 -20.13 -14.48
C VAL A 18 11.15 -20.26 -15.34
N LYS A 19 11.52 -21.49 -15.75
CA LYS A 19 12.63 -21.72 -16.68
C LYS A 19 12.33 -21.19 -18.09
N GLY A 20 11.09 -21.34 -18.58
CA GLY A 20 10.65 -20.80 -19.86
C GLY A 20 10.59 -19.27 -19.90
N TRP A 21 10.42 -18.63 -18.74
CA TRP A 21 10.49 -17.17 -18.56
C TRP A 21 11.91 -16.64 -18.30
N GLY A 22 12.94 -17.48 -18.44
CA GLY A 22 14.35 -17.08 -18.35
C GLY A 22 15.11 -17.67 -17.16
N GLY A 23 14.44 -18.39 -16.25
CA GLY A 23 15.09 -19.09 -15.13
C GLY A 23 15.81 -18.16 -14.13
N GLU A 24 16.21 -18.71 -13.00
CA GLU A 24 17.10 -18.03 -12.04
C GLU A 24 18.54 -17.93 -12.60
N GLU A 25 18.70 -17.42 -13.83
CA GLU A 25 20.01 -16.98 -14.27
C GLU A 25 20.45 -15.86 -13.33
N LYS A 26 21.53 -16.13 -12.57
CA LYS A 26 22.17 -15.14 -11.70
C LYS A 26 22.87 -14.11 -12.58
N LEU A 27 22.07 -13.23 -13.18
CA LEU A 27 22.57 -12.11 -13.98
C LEU A 27 23.53 -11.29 -13.14
N LYS A 28 24.66 -10.90 -13.76
CA LYS A 28 25.66 -10.07 -13.12
C LYS A 28 25.04 -8.73 -12.76
N ASN A 29 25.48 -8.11 -11.66
CA ASN A 29 24.97 -6.81 -11.22
C ASN A 29 25.05 -5.72 -12.31
N GLY A 30 26.05 -5.80 -13.20
CA GLY A 30 26.19 -4.91 -14.36
C GLY A 30 25.04 -5.07 -15.36
N ASP A 31 24.71 -6.30 -15.74
CA ASP A 31 23.65 -6.61 -16.72
C ASP A 31 22.29 -6.16 -16.20
N LYS A 32 22.04 -6.34 -14.90
CA LYS A 32 20.83 -5.82 -14.25
C LYS A 32 20.73 -4.30 -14.36
N THR A 33 21.84 -3.60 -14.14
CA THR A 33 21.88 -2.12 -14.17
C THR A 33 21.64 -1.60 -15.59
N ILE A 34 22.24 -2.25 -16.60
CA ILE A 34 22.04 -1.91 -18.01
C ILE A 34 20.61 -2.21 -18.46
N ALA A 35 20.08 -3.37 -18.08
CA ALA A 35 18.70 -3.74 -18.38
C ALA A 35 17.71 -2.71 -17.78
N SER A 36 17.93 -2.28 -16.53
CA SER A 36 17.12 -1.25 -15.89
C SER A 36 17.28 0.13 -16.53
N ALA A 37 18.47 0.47 -17.05
CA ALA A 37 18.67 1.70 -17.82
C ALA A 37 17.84 1.69 -19.11
N ILE A 38 17.90 0.59 -19.88
CA ILE A 38 17.14 0.41 -21.12
C ILE A 38 15.63 0.41 -20.85
N ALA A 39 15.20 -0.30 -19.80
CA ALA A 39 13.80 -0.31 -19.37
C ALA A 39 13.34 1.09 -18.92
N GLY A 40 14.19 1.84 -18.20
CA GLY A 40 13.94 3.23 -17.83
C GLY A 40 13.79 4.12 -19.05
N THR A 41 14.63 3.95 -20.07
CA THR A 41 14.50 4.68 -21.34
C THR A 41 13.16 4.39 -22.02
N ALA A 42 12.75 3.13 -22.10
CA ALA A 42 11.46 2.75 -22.69
C ALA A 42 10.26 3.26 -21.88
N ALA A 43 10.31 3.16 -20.55
CA ALA A 43 9.26 3.69 -19.67
C ALA A 43 9.17 5.22 -19.77
N GLY A 44 10.32 5.89 -19.82
CA GLY A 44 10.41 7.34 -19.98
C GLY A 44 9.90 7.83 -21.33
N SER A 45 10.14 7.10 -22.41
CA SER A 45 9.62 7.48 -23.72
C SER A 45 8.10 7.38 -23.79
N VAL A 46 7.52 6.30 -23.26
CA VAL A 46 6.07 6.12 -23.17
C VAL A 46 5.45 7.15 -22.21
N GLY A 47 6.04 7.33 -21.02
CA GLY A 47 5.55 8.31 -20.04
C GLY A 47 5.64 9.76 -20.54
N GLY A 48 6.70 10.08 -21.27
CA GLY A 48 6.87 11.38 -21.93
C GLY A 48 5.84 11.59 -23.04
N LEU A 49 5.55 10.56 -23.84
CA LEU A 49 4.55 10.64 -24.91
C LEU A 49 3.15 10.98 -24.39
N ILE A 50 2.75 10.43 -23.23
CA ILE A 50 1.46 10.74 -22.59
C ILE A 50 1.32 12.24 -22.28
N ARG A 51 2.43 12.90 -21.92
CA ARG A 51 2.47 14.35 -21.64
C ARG A 51 2.82 15.20 -22.88
N GLY A 52 2.98 14.57 -24.05
CA GLY A 52 3.26 15.20 -25.34
C GLY A 52 4.68 14.96 -25.87
N PRO A 53 4.88 14.98 -27.19
CA PRO A 53 6.10 14.50 -27.85
C PRO A 53 7.37 15.29 -27.44
N LYS A 54 7.23 16.56 -27.06
CA LYS A 54 8.34 17.40 -26.58
C LYS A 54 8.91 16.93 -25.23
N ASN A 55 8.16 16.12 -24.48
CA ASN A 55 8.54 15.63 -23.15
C ASN A 55 9.21 14.24 -23.19
N ILE A 56 9.34 13.61 -24.36
CA ILE A 56 9.92 12.26 -24.53
C ILE A 56 11.40 12.21 -24.14
N LEU A 57 12.24 13.07 -24.73
CA LEU A 57 13.68 13.05 -24.47
C LEU A 57 14.03 13.38 -23.00
N PRO A 58 13.44 14.43 -22.37
CA PRO A 58 13.65 14.67 -20.95
C PRO A 58 13.17 13.51 -20.07
N ALA A 59 12.01 12.92 -20.39
CA ALA A 59 11.47 11.80 -19.62
C ALA A 59 12.32 10.53 -19.75
N MET A 60 12.81 10.20 -20.95
CA MET A 60 13.79 9.12 -21.16
C MET A 60 14.99 9.33 -20.25
N PHE A 61 15.64 10.49 -20.30
CA PHE A 61 16.84 10.77 -19.51
C PHE A 61 16.62 10.58 -17.99
N VAL A 62 15.54 11.16 -17.46
CA VAL A 62 15.21 11.04 -16.03
C VAL A 62 14.93 9.59 -15.66
N PHE A 63 14.09 8.89 -16.41
CA PHE A 63 13.74 7.51 -16.09
C PHE A 63 14.90 6.52 -16.29
N THR A 64 15.81 6.76 -17.24
CA THR A 64 17.06 5.99 -17.39
C THR A 64 17.94 6.12 -16.15
N ILE A 65 18.13 7.35 -15.65
CA ILE A 65 18.92 7.62 -14.42
C ILE A 65 18.25 6.95 -13.22
N VAL A 66 16.94 7.08 -13.08
CA VAL A 66 16.17 6.47 -11.99
C VAL A 66 16.25 4.95 -12.06
N GLY A 67 16.10 4.35 -13.25
CA GLY A 67 16.20 2.91 -13.45
C GLY A 67 17.58 2.35 -13.12
N ALA A 68 18.64 2.94 -13.68
CA ALA A 68 20.02 2.52 -13.41
C ALA A 68 20.42 2.77 -11.95
N GLY A 69 20.11 3.95 -11.42
CA GLY A 69 20.41 4.33 -10.03
C GLY A 69 19.67 3.46 -9.01
N GLY A 70 18.38 3.20 -9.25
CA GLY A 70 17.58 2.30 -8.42
C GLY A 70 18.15 0.88 -8.38
N GLN A 71 18.54 0.35 -9.54
CA GLN A 71 19.13 -0.99 -9.62
C GLN A 71 20.51 -1.06 -8.96
N MET A 72 21.31 0.02 -9.01
CA MET A 72 22.58 0.10 -8.30
C MET A 72 22.39 0.07 -6.77
N ILE A 73 21.38 0.78 -6.25
CA ILE A 73 21.03 0.75 -4.82
C ILE A 73 20.53 -0.66 -4.43
N ALA A 74 19.66 -1.26 -5.24
CA ALA A 74 19.16 -2.62 -5.01
C ALA A 74 20.30 -3.66 -4.95
N ASN A 75 21.24 -3.60 -5.90
CA ASN A 75 22.42 -4.46 -5.91
C ASN A 75 23.31 -4.27 -4.67
N ARG A 76 23.45 -3.02 -4.18
CA ARG A 76 24.18 -2.69 -2.95
C ARG A 76 23.47 -3.18 -1.68
N MET A 77 22.15 -3.20 -1.66
CA MET A 77 21.37 -3.72 -0.53
C MET A 77 21.37 -5.25 -0.51
N ALA A 78 21.22 -5.90 -1.67
CA ALA A 78 21.25 -7.36 -1.81
C ALA A 78 22.61 -7.98 -1.40
N THR A 79 23.69 -7.21 -1.47
CA THR A 79 25.03 -7.64 -1.05
C THR A 79 25.33 -7.37 0.43
N ARG A 80 24.46 -6.62 1.14
CA ARG A 80 24.56 -6.45 2.58
C ARG A 80 23.90 -7.63 3.29
N LYS A 81 24.60 -8.24 4.26
CA LYS A 81 24.01 -9.23 5.16
C LYS A 81 22.80 -8.59 5.86
N PRO A 82 21.65 -9.29 6.01
CA PRO A 82 20.49 -8.73 6.68
C PRO A 82 20.88 -8.40 8.12
N LYS A 83 21.10 -7.11 8.42
CA LYS A 83 21.18 -6.64 9.80
C LYS A 83 19.76 -6.64 10.34
N VAL A 84 19.64 -7.13 11.57
CA VAL A 84 18.40 -7.09 12.36
C VAL A 84 17.80 -5.69 12.24
N HIS A 85 16.51 -5.63 11.94
CA HIS A 85 15.73 -4.43 11.71
C HIS A 85 16.00 -3.39 12.81
N ASP A 86 16.88 -2.42 12.56
CA ASP A 86 16.93 -1.20 13.36
C ASP A 86 15.64 -0.44 13.05
N GLU A 87 14.92 -0.05 14.10
CA GLU A 87 13.65 0.69 14.13
C GLU A 87 13.73 2.11 13.54
N LYS A 88 14.63 2.35 12.58
CA LYS A 88 14.68 3.63 11.88
C LYS A 88 13.58 3.65 10.84
N GLU A 89 12.66 4.60 11.00
CA GLU A 89 11.58 4.92 10.09
C GLU A 89 12.02 4.76 8.63
N SER A 90 11.63 3.62 8.04
CA SER A 90 11.94 3.31 6.67
C SER A 90 11.20 4.33 5.80
N PHE A 91 11.81 4.83 4.74
CA PHE A 91 11.15 5.73 3.77
C PHE A 91 9.76 5.19 3.32
N TRP A 92 9.62 3.87 3.30
CA TRP A 92 8.37 3.15 3.03
C TRP A 92 7.28 3.34 4.10
N SER A 93 7.61 3.57 5.37
CA SER A 93 6.61 3.87 6.41
C SER A 93 5.99 5.26 6.24
N ARG A 94 6.68 6.21 5.59
CA ARG A 94 6.11 7.51 5.24
C ARG A 94 5.11 7.46 4.09
N TRP A 95 5.15 6.40 3.28
CA TRP A 95 4.21 6.16 2.18
C TRP A 95 3.14 5.13 2.55
N SER A 96 3.14 4.64 3.78
CA SER A 96 2.11 3.75 4.29
C SER A 96 0.88 4.58 4.70
N PRO A 97 -0.32 4.23 4.19
CA PRO A 97 -1.58 4.80 4.69
C PRO A 97 -1.82 4.51 6.18
N LEU A 98 -1.16 3.48 6.70
CA LEU A 98 -1.22 3.09 8.10
C LEU A 98 -0.15 3.86 8.88
N LYS A 99 -0.60 4.77 9.75
CA LYS A 99 0.26 5.47 10.72
C LYS A 99 0.66 4.48 11.81
N LYS A 100 1.97 4.28 12.01
CA LYS A 100 2.46 3.60 13.21
C LYS A 100 2.25 4.53 14.40
N LEU A 101 1.56 4.05 15.41
CA LEU A 101 1.40 4.74 16.68
C LEU A 101 2.20 4.02 17.75
N THR A 102 2.87 4.80 18.59
CA THR A 102 3.35 4.32 19.89
C THR A 102 2.18 4.10 20.84
N ASP A 103 2.35 3.26 21.86
CA ASP A 103 1.30 2.98 22.87
C ASP A 103 0.74 4.27 23.50
N GLN A 104 1.60 5.27 23.71
CA GLN A 104 1.18 6.55 24.28
C GLN A 104 0.31 7.35 23.30
N GLU A 105 0.71 7.46 22.03
CA GLU A 105 -0.10 8.13 21.00
C GLU A 105 -1.46 7.44 20.80
N TYR A 106 -1.53 6.11 20.98
CA TYR A 106 -2.78 5.37 20.88
C TYR A 106 -3.74 5.73 22.01
N ARG A 107 -3.21 5.80 23.24
CA ARG A 107 -4.00 6.18 24.41
C ARG A 107 -4.52 7.61 24.29
N ASP A 108 -3.68 8.53 23.82
CA ASP A 108 -4.07 9.94 23.65
C ASP A 108 -5.16 10.09 22.58
N MET A 109 -5.02 9.40 21.42
CA MET A 109 -6.05 9.37 20.39
C MET A 109 -7.37 8.76 20.89
N MET A 110 -7.31 7.68 21.67
CA MET A 110 -8.51 7.07 22.23
C MET A 110 -9.21 8.00 23.22
N SER A 111 -8.45 8.72 24.04
CA SER A 111 -9.00 9.71 24.97
C SER A 111 -9.74 10.82 24.23
N GLU A 112 -9.19 11.33 23.14
CA GLU A 112 -9.83 12.37 22.33
C GLU A 112 -11.13 11.87 21.68
N LYS A 113 -11.13 10.63 21.16
CA LYS A 113 -12.34 10.02 20.58
C LYS A 113 -13.44 9.80 21.62
N MET A 114 -13.06 9.38 22.83
CA MET A 114 -14.02 9.18 23.92
C MET A 114 -14.74 10.50 24.23
N LEU A 115 -13.99 11.59 24.37
CA LEU A 115 -14.54 12.91 24.67
C LEU A 115 -15.55 13.39 23.61
N ARG A 116 -15.28 13.10 22.34
CA ARG A 116 -16.19 13.43 21.23
C ARG A 116 -17.47 12.59 21.28
N ILE A 117 -17.35 11.30 21.59
CA ILE A 117 -18.50 10.41 21.75
C ILE A 117 -19.37 10.89 22.92
N ASP A 118 -18.77 11.27 24.04
CA ASP A 118 -19.51 11.80 25.20
C ASP A 118 -20.29 13.08 24.85
N ALA A 119 -19.70 13.97 24.05
CA ALA A 119 -20.39 15.16 23.55
C ALA A 119 -21.55 14.82 22.59
N ASP A 120 -21.35 13.85 21.69
CA ASP A 120 -22.40 13.38 20.78
C ASP A 120 -23.56 12.71 21.55
N ILE A 121 -23.26 11.98 22.63
CA ILE A 121 -24.26 11.38 23.52
C ILE A 121 -25.12 12.47 24.18
N ALA A 122 -24.49 13.51 24.74
CA ALA A 122 -25.24 14.61 25.36
C ALA A 122 -26.19 15.30 24.38
N LEU A 123 -25.75 15.53 23.14
CA LEU A 123 -26.59 16.11 22.10
C LEU A 123 -27.76 15.18 21.71
N ILE A 124 -27.53 13.87 21.70
CA ILE A 124 -28.57 12.87 21.44
C ILE A 124 -29.59 12.86 22.59
N ASP A 125 -29.14 12.92 23.84
CA ASP A 125 -30.02 12.94 25.02
C ASP A 125 -30.95 14.17 25.01
N ASP A 126 -30.43 15.34 24.65
CA ASP A 126 -31.23 16.55 24.48
C ASP A 126 -32.32 16.38 23.41
N ARG A 127 -31.96 15.79 22.26
CA ARG A 127 -32.91 15.49 21.17
C ARG A 127 -33.96 14.47 21.60
N ILE A 128 -33.59 13.44 22.37
CA ILE A 128 -34.53 12.45 22.91
C ILE A 128 -35.52 13.12 23.87
N ALA A 129 -35.03 14.02 24.74
CA ALA A 129 -35.88 14.75 25.68
C ALA A 129 -36.88 15.67 24.96
N GLU A 130 -36.45 16.33 23.88
CA GLU A 130 -37.33 17.15 23.06
C GLU A 130 -38.40 16.32 22.34
N LEU A 131 -38.01 15.21 21.72
CA LEU A 131 -38.95 14.30 21.05
C LEU A 131 -39.99 13.73 22.03
N LYS A 132 -39.58 13.33 23.24
CA LYS A 132 -40.51 12.86 24.28
C LYS A 132 -41.54 13.92 24.67
N LYS A 133 -41.11 15.18 24.84
CA LYS A 133 -42.03 16.31 25.13
C LYS A 133 -43.01 16.56 23.98
N GLN A 134 -42.55 16.42 22.73
CA GLN A 134 -43.44 16.54 21.57
C GLN A 134 -44.47 15.41 21.55
N THR A 135 -44.06 14.16 21.82
CA THR A 135 -44.98 13.02 21.91
C THR A 135 -46.00 13.17 23.04
N GLU A 136 -45.58 13.58 24.24
CA GLU A 136 -46.48 13.84 25.38
C GLU A 136 -47.48 14.99 25.08
N ALA A 137 -47.03 16.03 24.38
CA ALA A 137 -47.90 17.15 23.96
C ALA A 137 -48.91 16.73 22.88
N GLU A 138 -48.57 15.78 22.01
CA GLU A 138 -49.48 15.20 21.02
C GLU A 138 -50.51 14.26 21.68
N GLU A 139 -50.11 13.45 22.66
CA GLU A 139 -51.04 12.59 23.42
C GLU A 139 -52.07 13.40 24.24
N LEU A 140 -51.66 14.53 24.83
CA LEU A 140 -52.57 15.46 25.53
C LEU A 140 -53.60 16.12 24.60
N LYS A 141 -53.25 16.35 23.33
CA LYS A 141 -54.19 16.86 22.32
C LYS A 141 -55.18 15.81 21.82
N GLY A 142 -54.80 14.53 21.80
CA GLY A 142 -55.67 13.42 21.38
C GLY A 142 -56.74 13.01 22.40
N SER A 143 -56.56 13.32 23.69
CA SER A 143 -57.52 12.99 24.75
C SER A 143 -58.68 14.01 24.92
N SER A 144 -58.68 15.12 24.18
CA SER A 144 -59.72 16.18 24.26
C SER A 144 -60.70 16.21 23.07
N THR A 145 -60.71 15.16 22.24
CA THR A 145 -61.70 14.92 21.17
C THR A 145 -62.43 13.61 21.43
#